data_AF-A0A3D4QEM7-F1
#
_entry.id   AF-A0A3D4QEM7-F1
#
_cell.length_a   1.000
_cell.length_b   1.000
_cell.length_c   1.000
_cell.angle_alpha   90.00
_cell.angle_beta   90.00
_cell.angle_gamma   90.00
#
_symmetry.space_group_name_H-M   'P 1'
#
loop_
_entity.id
_entity.type
_entity.pdbx_description
1 polymer ?
#
loop_
_entity_poly.entity_id
_entity_poly.type
_entity_poly.pdbx_seq_one_letter_code
_entity_poly.pdbx_strand_id
1 'polypeptide(L)'
;MLNFVINTALPILGTFMIGAVGWISTNFVLNPILKFSQLREEINVALEYHANVSTDEVGTQRYLAACEEIRRLGTKMIAFHNTAHWAVHMYLDIRGFNLKTASGALIGLSNSMSDKGGGRAMFKWDVQTSLKLPTSYETRPVGD
;
A
#
# COMPACT_ATOMS: atom_id res chain seq x y z
N MET A 1 30.61 -0.30 -47.90
CA MET A 1 29.71 -1.20 -47.14
C MET A 1 29.75 -0.95 -45.63
N LEU A 2 30.92 -0.78 -44.99
CA LEU A 2 31.03 -0.60 -43.53
C LEU A 2 30.22 0.61 -42.98
N ASN A 3 30.26 1.76 -43.66
CA ASN A 3 29.51 2.96 -43.26
C ASN A 3 27.99 2.83 -43.43
N PHE A 4 27.53 1.96 -44.33
CA PHE A 4 26.09 1.70 -44.53
C PHE A 4 25.54 0.84 -43.39
N VAL A 5 26.29 -0.19 -42.97
CA VAL A 5 25.92 -1.05 -41.84
C VAL A 5 25.92 -0.28 -40.52
N ILE A 6 26.89 0.61 -40.28
CA ILE A 6 26.92 1.43 -39.06
C ILE A 6 25.74 2.41 -39.02
N ASN A 7 25.41 3.07 -40.13
CA ASN A 7 24.31 4.04 -40.19
C ASN A 7 22.90 3.42 -40.18
N THR A 8 22.76 2.13 -40.48
CA THR A 8 21.46 1.41 -40.42
C THR A 8 21.32 0.55 -39.17
N ALA A 9 22.39 -0.04 -38.64
CA ALA A 9 22.34 -0.85 -37.43
C ALA A 9 22.18 -0.03 -36.15
N LEU A 10 22.81 1.17 -36.06
CA LEU A 10 22.70 2.02 -34.87
C LEU A 10 21.25 2.47 -34.56
N PRO A 11 20.47 2.97 -35.53
CA PRO A 11 19.08 3.38 -35.29
C PRO A 11 18.18 2.21 -34.89
N ILE A 12 18.39 1.03 -35.49
CA ILE A 12 17.63 -0.18 -35.17
C ILE A 12 17.93 -0.62 -33.74
N LEU A 13 19.21 -0.73 -33.37
CA LEU A 13 19.63 -1.05 -32.01
C LEU A 13 19.14 0.00 -31.01
N GLY A 14 19.19 1.29 -31.36
CA GLY A 14 18.64 2.37 -30.53
C GLY A 14 17.13 2.21 -30.27
N THR A 15 16.36 1.84 -31.29
CA THR A 15 14.91 1.62 -31.17
C THR A 15 14.60 0.39 -30.31
N PHE A 16 15.36 -0.71 -30.47
CA PHE A 16 15.22 -1.89 -29.61
C PHE A 16 15.56 -1.59 -28.15
N MET A 17 16.61 -0.80 -27.89
CA MET A 17 17.00 -0.40 -26.54
C MET A 17 15.93 0.48 -25.88
N ILE A 18 15.35 1.45 -26.62
CA ILE A 18 14.23 2.25 -26.11
C ILE A 18 13.01 1.37 -25.79
N GLY A 19 12.68 0.42 -26.67
CA GLY A 19 11.61 -0.55 -26.44
C GLY A 19 11.84 -1.40 -25.19
N ALA A 20 13.06 -1.93 -25.01
CA ALA A 20 13.42 -2.72 -23.83
C ALA A 20 13.37 -1.90 -22.54
N VAL A 21 13.89 -0.68 -22.55
CA VAL A 21 13.83 0.24 -21.39
C VAL A 21 12.39 0.61 -21.06
N GLY A 22 11.54 0.87 -22.06
CA GLY A 22 10.11 1.13 -21.87
C GLY A 22 9.38 -0.06 -21.24
N TRP A 23 9.67 -1.27 -21.70
CA TRP A 23 9.10 -2.50 -21.14
C TRP A 23 9.53 -2.74 -19.69
N ILE A 24 10.82 -2.56 -19.38
CA ILE A 24 11.36 -2.70 -18.02
C ILE A 24 10.72 -1.64 -17.10
N SER A 25 10.70 -0.38 -17.51
CA SER A 25 10.11 0.71 -16.71
C SER A 25 8.63 0.44 -16.39
N THR A 26 7.87 -0.06 -17.37
CA THR A 26 6.46 -0.42 -17.18
C THR A 26 6.30 -1.55 -16.16
N ASN A 27 7.08 -2.62 -16.29
CA ASN A 27 6.93 -3.79 -15.43
C ASN A 27 7.45 -3.59 -14.01
N PHE A 28 8.52 -2.82 -13.83
CA PHE A 28 9.18 -2.65 -12.53
C PHE A 28 8.75 -1.38 -11.77
N VAL A 29 8.14 -0.41 -12.43
CA VAL A 29 7.69 0.84 -11.80
C VAL A 29 6.18 1.00 -11.88
N LEU A 30 5.62 0.98 -13.10
CA LEU A 30 4.19 1.25 -13.28
C LEU A 30 3.30 0.16 -12.66
N ASN A 31 3.60 -1.12 -12.93
CA ASN A 31 2.81 -2.24 -12.39
C ASN A 31 2.81 -2.26 -10.85
N PRO A 32 3.95 -2.10 -10.14
CA PRO A 32 3.95 -1.95 -8.69
C PRO A 32 3.16 -0.74 -8.18
N ILE A 33 3.24 0.42 -8.86
CA ILE A 33 2.46 1.60 -8.47
C ILE A 33 0.95 1.33 -8.58
N LEU A 34 0.51 0.66 -9.64
CA LEU A 34 -0.88 0.24 -9.79
C LEU A 34 -1.31 -0.73 -8.69
N LYS A 35 -0.47 -1.74 -8.38
CA LYS A 35 -0.71 -2.66 -7.26
C LYS A 35 -0.80 -1.95 -5.92
N PHE A 36 0.06 -0.95 -5.67
CA PHE A 36 -0.02 -0.13 -4.48
C PHE A 36 -1.34 0.65 -4.42
N SER A 37 -1.77 1.26 -5.53
CA SER A 37 -3.04 1.99 -5.58
C SER A 37 -4.23 1.09 -5.26
N GLN A 38 -4.25 -0.13 -5.82
CA GLN A 38 -5.28 -1.13 -5.54
C GLN A 38 -5.26 -1.55 -4.07
N LEU A 39 -4.06 -1.82 -3.51
CA LEU A 39 -3.93 -2.20 -2.11
C LEU A 39 -4.37 -1.07 -1.16
N ARG A 40 -4.08 0.19 -1.51
CA ARG A 40 -4.54 1.37 -0.77
C ARG A 40 -6.07 1.50 -0.81
N GLU A 41 -6.70 1.21 -1.94
CA GLU A 41 -8.15 1.18 -2.09
C GLU A 41 -8.78 0.04 -1.27
N GLU A 42 -8.24 -1.18 -1.36
CA GLU A 42 -8.67 -2.34 -0.56
C GLU A 42 -8.62 -2.02 0.95
N ILE A 43 -7.54 -1.37 1.42
CA ILE A 43 -7.42 -0.94 2.81
C ILE A 43 -8.47 0.09 3.18
N ASN A 44 -8.71 1.08 2.32
CA ASN A 44 -9.72 2.10 2.59
C ASN A 44 -11.12 1.48 2.73
N VAL A 45 -11.47 0.57 1.81
CA VAL A 45 -12.75 -0.15 1.85
C VAL A 45 -12.85 -1.01 3.11
N ALA A 46 -11.81 -1.76 3.46
CA ALA A 46 -11.80 -2.58 4.66
C ALA A 46 -11.94 -1.75 5.94
N LEU A 47 -11.25 -0.59 6.02
CA LEU A 47 -11.38 0.31 7.16
C LEU A 47 -12.80 0.86 7.30
N GLU A 48 -13.42 1.29 6.22
CA GLU A 48 -14.80 1.82 6.26
C GLU A 48 -15.83 0.72 6.54
N TYR A 49 -15.67 -0.46 5.93
CA TYR A 49 -16.58 -1.58 6.11
C TYR A 49 -16.53 -2.14 7.54
N HIS A 50 -15.32 -2.25 8.11
CA HIS A 50 -15.10 -2.83 9.43
C HIS A 50 -15.10 -1.80 10.57
N ALA A 51 -15.11 -0.50 10.25
CA ALA A 51 -15.23 0.57 11.25
C ALA A 51 -16.50 0.43 12.12
N ASN A 52 -17.55 -0.21 11.59
CA ASN A 52 -18.82 -0.37 12.29
C ASN A 52 -18.98 -1.72 13.02
N VAL A 53 -17.95 -2.57 13.05
CA VAL A 53 -17.98 -3.78 13.89
C VAL A 53 -17.88 -3.35 15.35
N SER A 54 -19.00 -3.46 16.07
CA SER A 54 -19.13 -3.11 17.49
C SER A 54 -18.27 -4.03 18.36
N THR A 55 -17.79 -3.52 19.50
CA THR A 55 -17.15 -4.32 20.55
C THR A 55 -18.09 -5.38 21.14
N ASP A 56 -19.39 -5.28 20.90
CA ASP A 56 -20.38 -6.27 21.34
C ASP A 56 -20.42 -7.49 20.40
N GLU A 57 -19.83 -7.38 19.20
CA GLU A 57 -19.68 -8.49 18.25
C GLU A 57 -18.37 -9.28 18.44
N VAL A 58 -17.61 -9.00 19.51
CA VAL A 58 -16.33 -9.69 19.79
C VAL A 58 -16.54 -11.20 19.89
N GLY A 59 -15.74 -11.95 19.13
CA GLY A 59 -15.82 -13.41 19.05
C GLY A 59 -16.85 -13.94 18.05
N THR A 60 -17.67 -13.09 17.44
CA THR A 60 -18.50 -13.50 16.30
C THR A 60 -17.64 -13.83 15.08
N GLN A 61 -18.17 -14.66 14.18
CA GLN A 61 -17.50 -14.99 12.92
C GLN A 61 -17.22 -13.73 12.08
N ARG A 62 -18.10 -12.73 12.15
CA ARG A 62 -17.93 -11.43 11.47
C ARG A 62 -16.74 -10.65 12.03
N TYR A 63 -16.60 -10.57 13.35
CA TYR A 63 -15.46 -9.94 14.01
C TYR A 63 -14.14 -10.62 13.65
N LEU A 64 -14.09 -11.96 13.71
CA LEU A 64 -12.88 -12.71 13.36
C LEU A 64 -12.51 -12.53 11.89
N ALA A 65 -13.49 -12.53 10.99
CA ALA A 65 -13.26 -12.28 9.57
C ALA A 65 -12.71 -10.87 9.33
N ALA A 66 -13.21 -9.86 10.04
CA ALA A 66 -12.73 -8.49 9.96
C ALA A 66 -11.27 -8.36 10.45
N CYS A 67 -10.95 -8.96 11.60
CA CYS A 67 -9.59 -8.98 12.14
C CYS A 67 -8.62 -9.63 11.16
N GLU A 68 -8.99 -10.79 10.61
CA GLU A 68 -8.16 -11.52 9.66
C GLU A 68 -7.97 -10.75 8.35
N GLU A 69 -9.03 -10.10 7.85
CA GLU A 69 -8.92 -9.28 6.63
C GLU A 69 -7.96 -8.09 6.82
N ILE A 70 -8.11 -7.34 7.91
CA ILE A 70 -7.22 -6.22 8.22
C ILE A 70 -5.77 -6.71 8.39
N ARG A 71 -5.57 -7.82 9.10
CA ARG A 71 -4.25 -8.43 9.31
C ARG A 71 -3.61 -8.87 7.98
N ARG A 72 -4.39 -9.52 7.12
CA ARG A 72 -3.97 -9.95 5.78
C ARG A 72 -3.56 -8.75 4.92
N LEU A 73 -4.30 -7.65 4.96
CA LEU A 73 -3.95 -6.42 4.24
C LEU A 73 -2.66 -5.80 4.79
N GLY A 74 -2.47 -5.78 6.11
CA GLY A 74 -1.20 -5.38 6.73
C GLY A 74 -0.02 -6.22 6.24
N THR A 75 -0.19 -7.55 6.21
CA THR A 75 0.83 -8.49 5.71
C THR A 75 1.12 -8.29 4.23
N LYS A 76 0.10 -8.09 3.38
CA LYS A 76 0.29 -7.75 1.96
C LYS A 76 1.09 -6.45 1.79
N MET A 77 0.80 -5.44 2.60
CA MET A 77 1.46 -4.13 2.52
C MET A 77 2.94 -4.22 2.91
N ILE A 78 3.29 -4.93 3.99
CA ILE A 78 4.69 -5.13 4.35
C ILE A 78 5.42 -6.02 3.33
N ALA A 79 4.76 -7.05 2.79
CA ALA A 79 5.33 -7.87 1.72
C ALA A 79 5.60 -7.05 0.45
N PHE A 80 4.68 -6.17 0.07
CA PHE A 80 4.88 -5.21 -1.02
C PHE A 80 6.06 -4.29 -0.72
N HIS A 81 6.12 -3.70 0.48
CA HIS A 81 7.24 -2.85 0.89
C HIS A 81 8.59 -3.58 0.80
N ASN A 82 8.66 -4.84 1.22
CA ASN A 82 9.92 -5.60 1.21
C ASN A 82 10.35 -6.06 -0.19
N THR A 83 9.43 -6.10 -1.15
CA THR A 83 9.68 -6.63 -2.52
C THR A 83 9.66 -5.54 -3.60
N ALA A 84 9.26 -4.31 -3.24
CA ALA A 84 9.20 -3.20 -4.18
C ALA A 84 10.61 -2.78 -4.63
N HIS A 85 10.71 -2.37 -5.90
CA HIS A 85 11.96 -1.85 -6.46
C HIS A 85 12.29 -0.47 -5.87
N TRP A 86 13.58 -0.11 -5.79
CA TRP A 86 14.01 1.18 -5.20
C TRP A 86 13.35 2.41 -5.84
N ALA A 87 13.05 2.36 -7.14
CA ALA A 87 12.35 3.43 -7.84
C ALA A 87 10.91 3.63 -7.33
N VAL A 88 10.25 2.54 -6.95
CA VAL A 88 8.91 2.58 -6.34
C VAL A 88 9.01 3.17 -4.94
N HIS A 89 10.02 2.77 -4.14
CA HIS A 89 10.27 3.38 -2.84
C HIS A 89 10.48 4.88 -2.95
N MET A 90 11.37 5.31 -3.85
CA MET A 90 11.62 6.73 -4.10
C MET A 90 10.33 7.48 -4.46
N TYR A 91 9.50 6.91 -5.35
CA TYR A 91 8.19 7.48 -5.67
C TYR A 91 7.30 7.59 -4.42
N LEU A 92 7.20 6.54 -3.61
CA LEU A 92 6.37 6.51 -2.41
C LEU A 92 6.85 7.53 -1.37
N ASP A 93 8.16 7.65 -1.18
CA ASP A 93 8.78 8.58 -0.24
C ASP A 93 8.57 10.04 -0.67
N ILE A 94 8.76 10.36 -1.95
CA ILE A 94 8.46 11.69 -2.51
C ILE A 94 6.98 12.04 -2.31
N ARG A 95 6.11 11.05 -2.46
CA ARG A 95 4.67 11.22 -2.22
C ARG A 95 4.31 11.15 -0.75
N GLY A 96 5.26 10.93 0.16
CA GLY A 96 5.09 10.91 1.61
C GLY A 96 4.26 9.75 2.13
N PHE A 97 4.26 8.60 1.44
CA PHE A 97 3.61 7.39 1.91
C PHE A 97 4.56 6.60 2.83
N ASN A 98 4.05 6.13 3.96
CA ASN A 98 4.83 5.29 4.88
C ASN A 98 4.21 3.90 5.02
N LEU A 99 4.62 2.98 4.15
CA LEU A 99 4.07 1.62 4.09
C LEU A 99 4.43 0.79 5.32
N LYS A 100 5.60 1.04 5.93
CA LYS A 100 6.05 0.32 7.13
C LYS A 100 5.18 0.70 8.34
N THR A 101 4.94 1.99 8.54
CA THR A 101 4.03 2.46 9.61
C THR A 101 2.60 2.02 9.33
N ALA A 102 2.12 2.14 8.09
CA ALA A 102 0.76 1.71 7.73
C ALA A 102 0.54 0.22 7.97
N SER A 103 1.47 -0.65 7.54
CA SER A 103 1.36 -2.10 7.75
C SER A 103 1.41 -2.48 9.23
N GLY A 104 2.31 -1.87 10.01
CA GLY A 104 2.36 -2.05 11.46
C GLY A 104 1.06 -1.61 12.14
N ALA A 105 0.53 -0.46 11.75
CA ALA A 105 -0.73 0.05 12.28
C ALA A 105 -1.94 -0.81 11.89
N LEU A 106 -1.97 -1.40 10.69
CA LEU A 106 -3.01 -2.38 10.31
C LEU A 106 -2.96 -3.63 11.19
N ILE A 107 -1.77 -4.17 11.43
CA ILE A 107 -1.61 -5.33 12.32
C ILE A 107 -2.01 -4.96 13.75
N GLY A 108 -1.59 -3.78 14.23
CA GLY A 108 -2.01 -3.22 15.51
C GLY A 108 -3.53 -3.09 15.64
N LEU A 109 -4.17 -2.51 14.63
CA LEU A 109 -5.62 -2.34 14.54
C LEU A 109 -6.36 -3.68 14.64
N SER A 110 -5.87 -4.71 13.94
CA SER A 110 -6.47 -6.05 14.02
C SER A 110 -6.35 -6.69 15.40
N ASN A 111 -5.33 -6.32 16.19
CA ASN A 111 -5.16 -6.80 17.56
C ASN A 111 -5.99 -6.00 18.57
N SER A 112 -6.19 -4.71 18.30
CA SER A 112 -6.92 -3.79 19.19
C SER A 112 -8.40 -3.65 18.82
N MET A 113 -8.94 -4.54 17.98
CA MET A 113 -10.30 -4.38 17.46
C MET A 113 -11.39 -4.60 18.52
N SER A 114 -11.08 -5.40 19.55
CA SER A 114 -11.89 -5.62 20.75
C SER A 114 -11.59 -4.64 21.89
N ASP A 115 -10.54 -3.83 21.75
CA ASP A 115 -10.17 -2.87 22.78
C ASP A 115 -11.20 -1.73 22.83
N LYS A 116 -11.72 -1.47 24.03
CA LYS A 116 -12.64 -0.36 24.29
C LYS A 116 -11.89 0.97 24.48
N GLY A 117 -10.56 0.93 24.56
CA GLY A 117 -9.71 2.11 24.67
C GLY A 117 -9.45 2.84 23.34
N GLY A 118 -8.66 3.91 23.40
CA GLY A 118 -8.30 4.74 22.24
C GLY A 118 -7.37 4.07 21.22
N GLY A 119 -6.85 2.86 21.49
CA GLY A 119 -5.89 2.16 20.64
C GLY A 119 -6.41 1.92 19.21
N ARG A 120 -7.68 1.54 19.06
CA ARG A 120 -8.31 1.33 17.75
C ARG A 120 -8.32 2.62 16.90
N ALA A 121 -8.71 3.74 17.50
CA ALA A 121 -8.74 5.03 16.82
C ALA A 121 -7.32 5.51 16.47
N MET A 122 -6.34 5.28 17.36
CA MET A 122 -4.93 5.62 17.11
C MET A 122 -4.36 4.83 15.93
N PHE A 123 -4.53 3.51 15.89
CA PHE A 123 -4.03 2.71 14.77
C PHE A 123 -4.73 3.05 13.46
N LYS A 124 -6.05 3.29 13.48
CA LYS A 124 -6.79 3.75 12.29
C LYS A 124 -6.25 5.09 11.78
N TRP A 125 -6.01 6.05 12.67
CA TRP A 125 -5.40 7.32 12.33
C TRP A 125 -4.01 7.16 11.73
N ASP A 126 -3.17 6.30 12.30
CA ASP A 126 -1.82 6.02 11.79
C ASP A 126 -1.86 5.41 10.38
N VAL A 127 -2.82 4.50 10.11
CA VAL A 127 -3.03 3.97 8.74
C VAL A 127 -3.48 5.08 7.79
N GLN A 128 -4.48 5.87 8.18
CA GLN A 128 -5.05 6.92 7.33
C GLN A 128 -4.01 7.99 6.99
N THR A 129 -3.23 8.44 7.95
CA THR A 129 -2.17 9.44 7.74
C THR A 129 -1.02 8.87 6.91
N SER A 130 -0.54 7.66 7.23
CA SER A 130 0.57 7.01 6.52
C SER A 130 0.25 6.67 5.06
N LEU A 131 -1.01 6.39 4.76
CA LEU A 131 -1.50 6.10 3.40
C LEU A 131 -2.20 7.29 2.73
N LYS A 132 -2.23 8.46 3.39
CA LYS A 132 -2.95 9.66 2.95
C LYS A 132 -4.39 9.34 2.49
N LEU A 133 -5.08 8.50 3.26
CA LEU A 133 -6.48 8.18 3.03
C LEU A 133 -7.36 9.35 3.48
N PRO A 134 -8.55 9.53 2.87
CA PRO A 134 -9.50 10.50 3.37
C PRO A 134 -9.85 10.17 4.83
N THR A 135 -9.68 11.14 5.73
CA THR A 135 -10.07 11.00 7.13
C THR A 135 -11.57 11.14 7.23
N SER A 136 -12.27 10.05 7.52
CA SER A 136 -13.65 10.05 7.94
C SER A 136 -13.75 10.65 9.37
N TYR A 137 -13.83 11.98 9.46
CA TYR A 137 -14.23 12.84 10.61
C TYR A 137 -13.57 12.65 12.00
N GLU A 138 -12.71 11.66 12.23
CA GLU A 138 -12.08 11.44 13.53
C GLU A 138 -10.85 12.35 13.69
N THR A 139 -10.97 13.41 14.49
CA THR A 139 -9.82 14.17 14.99
C THR A 139 -8.91 13.25 15.80
N ARG A 140 -7.58 13.36 15.64
CA ARG A 140 -6.57 12.55 16.36
C ARG A 140 -6.98 12.32 17.82
N PRO A 141 -7.19 11.08 18.27
CA PRO A 141 -7.51 10.81 19.67
C PRO A 141 -6.32 11.25 20.53
N VAL A 142 -6.58 12.15 21.49
CA VAL A 142 -5.62 12.51 22.52
C VAL A 142 -5.56 11.31 23.46
N GLY A 143 -4.39 10.72 23.64
CA GLY A 143 -4.23 9.59 24.56
C GLY A 143 -4.44 10.08 25.99
N ASP A 144 -5.45 9.52 26.66
CA ASP A 144 -5.64 9.62 28.11
C ASP A 144 -4.91 8.45 28.81
#